data_AF-A0A0A7DMI0-F1
#
_entry.id   AF-A0A0A7DMI0-F1
#
_cell.length_a   1.000
_cell.length_b   1.000
_cell.length_c   1.000
_cell.angle_alpha   90.00
_cell.angle_beta   90.00
_cell.angle_gamma   90.00
#
_symmetry.space_group_name_H-M   'P 1'
#
loop_
_entity.id
_entity.type
_entity.pdbx_description
1 polymer ?
#
loop_
_entity_poly.entity_id
_entity_poly.type
_entity_poly.pdbx_seq_one_letter_code
_entity_poly.pdbx_strand_id
1 'polypeptide(L)'
;FGQWMNRVFNFYYWAWFPVNFTTPSLMIPSAIFLDVMLMLTQSYMITALFGGMGWALLFYPANWTWLAPFHLALKHPSGPLMSIADLMGMEYV
;
A
#
# COMPACT_ATOMS: atom_id res chain seq x y z
N PHE A 1 -1.09 -12.68 -1.92
CA PHE A 1 -0.41 -13.72 -1.12
C PHE A 1 1.11 -13.72 -1.34
N GLY A 2 1.61 -13.93 -2.57
CA GLY A 2 3.06 -14.02 -2.82
C GLY A 2 3.91 -12.83 -2.35
N GLN A 3 3.39 -11.60 -2.42
CA GLN A 3 4.10 -10.43 -1.88
C GLN A 3 4.38 -10.55 -0.37
N TRP A 4 3.39 -10.95 0.43
CA TRP A 4 3.54 -11.12 1.87
C TRP A 4 4.57 -12.19 2.23
N MET A 5 4.57 -13.32 1.51
CA MET A 5 5.61 -14.34 1.69
C MET A 5 7.00 -13.77 1.46
N ASN A 6 7.18 -12.99 0.39
CA ASN A 6 8.46 -12.35 0.11
C ASN A 6 8.88 -11.36 1.20
N ARG A 7 7.94 -10.55 1.73
CA ARG A 7 8.24 -9.59 2.81
C ARG A 7 8.68 -10.26 4.09
N VAL A 8 8.04 -11.38 4.45
CA VAL A 8 8.36 -12.11 5.67
C VAL A 8 9.66 -12.91 5.49
N PHE A 9 9.75 -13.77 4.48
CA PHE A 9 10.88 -14.71 4.37
C PHE A 9 12.17 -14.07 3.84
N ASN A 10 12.08 -13.17 2.86
CA ASN A 10 13.28 -12.57 2.28
C ASN A 10 13.61 -11.24 2.96
N PHE A 11 12.67 -10.29 2.98
CA PHE A 11 12.99 -8.95 3.52
C PHE A 11 13.24 -8.99 5.03
N TYR A 12 12.35 -9.61 5.81
CA TYR A 12 12.48 -9.65 7.26
C TYR A 12 13.48 -10.72 7.74
N TYR A 13 13.29 -12.00 7.38
CA TYR A 13 14.14 -13.07 7.92
C TYR A 13 15.54 -13.17 7.29
N TRP A 14 15.72 -12.77 6.03
CA TRP A 14 17.03 -12.88 5.36
C TRP A 14 17.78 -11.54 5.31
N ALA A 15 17.11 -10.46 4.93
CA ALA A 15 17.70 -9.14 4.75
C ALA A 15 17.49 -8.18 5.93
N TRP A 16 16.83 -8.61 7.00
CA TRP A 16 16.66 -7.87 8.26
C TRP A 16 15.92 -6.53 8.15
N PHE A 17 15.11 -6.34 7.12
CA PHE A 17 14.24 -5.17 6.99
C PHE A 17 12.93 -5.36 7.79
N PRO A 18 12.49 -4.34 8.56
CA PRO A 18 11.22 -4.40 9.25
C PRO A 18 10.04 -4.66 8.33
N VAL A 19 9.07 -5.47 8.79
CA VAL A 19 7.88 -5.79 8.00
C VAL A 19 7.03 -4.55 7.75
N ASN A 20 6.93 -3.64 8.73
CA ASN A 20 6.17 -2.40 8.59
C ASN A 20 6.77 -1.46 7.51
N PHE A 21 8.08 -1.48 7.29
CA PHE A 21 8.76 -0.73 6.22
C PHE A 21 8.50 -1.32 4.83
N THR A 22 8.43 -2.65 4.73
CA THR A 22 8.34 -3.36 3.44
C THR A 22 6.92 -3.81 3.08
N THR A 23 5.92 -3.36 3.85
CA THR A 23 4.50 -3.71 3.72
C THR A 23 3.99 -3.52 2.28
N PRO A 24 3.33 -4.53 1.68
CA PRO A 24 2.74 -4.38 0.35
C PRO A 24 1.48 -3.52 0.37
N SER A 25 1.07 -3.02 -0.79
CA SER A 25 -0.18 -2.25 -0.92
C SER A 25 -1.43 -3.12 -0.75
N LEU A 26 -2.49 -2.51 -0.21
CA LEU A 26 -3.82 -3.09 -0.06
C LEU A 26 -4.63 -2.88 -1.34
N MET A 27 -4.70 -3.90 -2.20
CA MET A 27 -5.47 -3.88 -3.45
C MET A 27 -6.86 -4.51 -3.34
N ILE A 28 -7.17 -5.17 -2.22
CA ILE A 28 -8.40 -5.97 -2.05
C ILE A 28 -9.67 -5.13 -2.21
N PRO A 29 -9.81 -3.94 -1.59
CA PRO A 29 -11.02 -3.13 -1.74
C PRO A 29 -11.27 -2.70 -3.20
N SER A 30 -10.23 -2.28 -3.92
CA SER A 30 -10.32 -1.92 -5.34
C SER A 30 -10.70 -3.13 -6.21
N ALA A 31 -10.18 -4.31 -5.89
CA ALA A 31 -10.52 -5.54 -6.60
C ALA A 31 -11.97 -5.96 -6.41
N ILE A 32 -12.47 -5.91 -5.17
CA ILE A 32 -13.88 -6.21 -4.88
C ILE A 32 -14.80 -5.28 -5.67
N PHE A 33 -14.48 -3.99 -5.75
CA PHE A 33 -15.27 -3.04 -6.54
C PHE A 33 -15.32 -3.41 -8.03
N LEU A 34 -14.18 -3.80 -8.59
CA LEU A 34 -14.07 -4.21 -9.99
C LEU A 34 -14.88 -5.49 -10.26
N ASP A 35 -14.79 -6.50 -9.39
CA ASP A 35 -15.56 -7.73 -9.49
C ASP A 35 -17.08 -7.48 -9.37
N VAL A 36 -17.49 -6.61 -8.43
CA VAL A 36 -18.90 -6.22 -8.26
C VAL A 36 -19.42 -5.48 -9.49
N MET A 37 -18.63 -4.58 -10.08
CA MET A 37 -19.00 -3.91 -11.34
C MET A 37 -19.21 -4.90 -12.48
N LEU A 38 -18.32 -5.88 -12.62
CA LEU A 38 -18.47 -6.92 -13.64
C LEU A 38 -19.69 -7.81 -13.37
N MET A 39 -19.92 -8.19 -12.11
CA MET A 39 -21.06 -9.02 -11.72
C MET A 39 -22.40 -8.34 -11.97
N LEU A 40 -22.52 -7.04 -11.65
CA LEU A 40 -23.77 -6.29 -11.79
C LEU A 40 -24.07 -5.92 -13.25
N THR A 41 -23.05 -5.58 -14.03
CA THR A 41 -23.24 -5.08 -15.40
C THR A 41 -23.09 -6.16 -16.46
N GLN A 42 -22.45 -7.28 -16.12
CA GLN A 42 -22.09 -8.38 -17.01
C GLN A 42 -21.40 -7.92 -18.31
N SER A 43 -20.73 -6.76 -18.28
CA SER A 43 -20.13 -6.12 -19.45
C SER A 43 -18.69 -5.71 -19.15
N TYR A 44 -17.76 -6.26 -19.93
CA TYR A 44 -16.35 -5.89 -19.82
C TYR A 44 -16.11 -4.42 -20.18
N MET A 45 -16.89 -3.84 -21.11
CA MET A 45 -16.72 -2.45 -21.53
C MET A 45 -17.12 -1.47 -20.41
N ILE A 46 -18.24 -1.74 -19.74
CA ILE A 46 -18.70 -0.94 -18.59
C ILE A 46 -17.74 -1.10 -17.42
N THR A 47 -17.27 -2.33 -17.17
CA THR A 47 -16.27 -2.62 -16.13
C THR A 47 -14.94 -1.91 -16.40
N ALA A 48 -14.47 -1.87 -17.65
CA ALA A 48 -13.23 -1.19 -18.01
C ALA A 48 -13.31 0.32 -17.72
N LEU A 49 -14.46 0.95 -18.03
CA LEU A 49 -14.67 2.36 -17.77
C LEU A 49 -14.87 2.64 -16.28
N PHE A 50 -15.97 2.16 -15.68
CA PHE A 50 -16.33 2.52 -14.31
C PHE A 50 -15.60 1.70 -13.25
N GLY A 51 -15.39 0.41 -13.50
CA GLY A 51 -14.59 -0.45 -12.62
C GLY A 51 -13.12 0.00 -12.59
N GLY A 52 -12.55 0.37 -13.75
CA GLY A 52 -11.21 0.95 -13.84
C GLY A 52 -11.09 2.29 -13.10
N MET A 53 -12.06 3.19 -13.27
CA MET A 53 -12.10 4.46 -12.51
C MET A 53 -12.21 4.21 -11.01
N GLY A 54 -13.12 3.33 -10.57
CA GLY A 54 -13.29 3.00 -9.16
C GLY A 54 -12.07 2.32 -8.56
N TRP A 55 -11.39 1.44 -9.30
CA TRP A 55 -10.14 0.82 -8.88
C TRP A 55 -9.10 1.87 -8.51
N ALA A 56 -8.87 2.85 -9.39
CA ALA A 56 -7.89 3.91 -9.20
C ALA A 56 -8.25 4.83 -8.03
N LEU A 57 -9.52 5.23 -7.92
CA LEU A 57 -10.00 6.14 -6.88
C LEU A 57 -9.98 5.50 -5.49
N LEU A 58 -10.31 4.22 -5.37
CA LEU A 58 -10.34 3.50 -4.09
C LEU A 58 -8.95 3.12 -3.58
N PHE A 59 -7.94 3.08 -4.45
CA PHE A 59 -6.61 2.60 -4.10
C PHE A 59 -5.95 3.41 -2.97
N TYR A 60 -5.94 4.73 -3.06
CA TYR A 60 -5.30 5.58 -2.04
C TYR A 60 -6.08 5.59 -0.71
N PRO A 61 -7.41 5.80 -0.68
CA PRO A 61 -8.18 5.71 0.56
C PRO A 61 -8.06 4.36 1.28
N ALA A 62 -8.02 3.26 0.53
CA ALA A 62 -7.81 1.93 1.11
C ALA A 62 -6.46 1.83 1.82
N ASN A 63 -5.38 2.34 1.20
CA ASN A 63 -4.04 2.27 1.74
C ASN A 63 -3.76 3.32 2.83
N TRP A 64 -4.49 4.43 2.84
CA TRP A 64 -4.32 5.49 3.83
C TRP A 64 -4.47 5.00 5.27
N THR A 65 -5.39 4.05 5.50
CA THR A 65 -5.68 3.48 6.84
C THR A 65 -4.45 2.97 7.59
N TRP A 66 -3.45 2.45 6.87
CA TRP A 66 -2.22 1.93 7.46
C TRP A 66 -1.00 2.80 7.14
N LEU A 67 -1.04 3.62 6.07
CA LEU A 67 0.05 4.52 5.68
C LEU A 67 0.09 5.83 6.48
N ALA A 68 -1.05 6.28 7.02
CA ALA A 68 -1.15 7.58 7.68
C ALA A 68 -0.14 7.78 8.83
N PRO A 69 0.12 6.80 9.72
CA PRO A 69 1.11 6.96 10.78
C PRO A 69 2.52 7.25 10.27
N PHE A 70 2.89 6.72 9.09
CA PHE A 70 4.22 6.92 8.52
C PHE A 70 4.43 8.32 7.91
N HIS A 71 3.33 9.06 7.68
CA HIS A 71 3.36 10.45 7.19
C HIS A 71 3.47 11.47 8.33
N LEU A 72 3.50 11.03 9.59
CA LEU A 72 3.69 11.92 10.73
C LEU A 72 5.08 12.57 10.66
N ALA A 73 5.11 13.86 10.98
CA ALA A 73 6.34 14.62 10.99
C ALA A 73 7.13 14.33 12.27
N LEU A 74 8.39 13.93 12.10
CA LEU A 74 9.35 13.70 13.15
C LEU A 74 10.54 14.64 12.95
N LYS A 75 10.94 15.35 14.00
CA LYS A 75 12.13 16.19 13.99
C LYS A 75 13.26 15.44 14.70
N HIS A 76 14.21 14.94 13.93
CA HIS A 76 15.42 14.36 14.51
C HIS A 76 16.25 15.49 15.18
N PRO A 77 16.88 15.27 16.35
CA PRO A 77 17.61 16.32 17.08
C PRO A 77 18.70 17.04 16.27
N SER A 78 19.30 16.35 15.30
CA SER A 78 20.40 16.85 14.45
C SER A 78 20.01 17.11 12.99
N GLY A 79 18.73 16.97 12.62
CA GLY A 79 18.30 16.89 11.21
C GLY A 79 17.13 17.82 10.83
N PRO A 80 16.81 17.88 9.52
CA PRO A 80 15.61 18.54 9.03
C PRO A 80 14.33 17.80 9.49
N LEU A 81 13.17 18.42 9.31
CA LEU A 81 11.88 17.76 9.50
C LEU A 81 11.72 16.65 8.45
N MET A 82 11.38 15.46 8.89
CA MET A 82 11.23 14.27 8.04
C MET A 82 9.96 13.51 8.41
N SER A 83 9.39 12.75 7.50
CA SER A 83 8.33 11.80 7.86
C SER A 83 8.93 10.57 8.56
N ILE A 84 8.11 9.81 9.28
CA ILE A 84 8.56 8.51 9.82
C ILE A 84 8.97 7.57 8.67
N ALA A 85 8.30 7.63 7.51
CA ALA A 85 8.69 6.84 6.34
C ALA A 85 10.11 7.18 5.85
N ASP A 86 10.46 8.47 5.80
CA ASP A 86 11.81 8.92 5.40
C ASP A 86 12.87 8.45 6.40
N LEU A 87 12.56 8.52 7.70
CA LEU A 87 13.46 8.04 8.75
C LEU A 87 13.74 6.54 8.61
N MET A 88 12.71 5.73 8.37
CA MET A 88 12.88 4.28 8.16
C MET A 88 13.76 4.00 6.93
N GLY A 89 13.63 4.78 5.85
CA GLY A 89 14.50 4.64 4.68
C GLY A 89 15.96 5.03 4.91
N MET A 90 16.25 5.86 5.93
CA MET A 90 17.62 6.24 6.30
C MET A 90 18.23 5.30 7.35
N GLU A 91 17.42 4.75 8.25
CA GLU A 91 17.88 3.85 9.31
C GLU A 91 18.18 2.44 8.79
N TYR A 92 17.40 1.96 7.83
CA TYR A 92 17.55 0.63 7.26
C TYR A 92 18.17 0.73 5.86
N VAL A 93 19.50 0.59 5.80
CA VAL A 93 20.36 0.64 4.58
C VAL A 93 20.58 -0.76 4.01
#